data_AF-A0AAF0B8H3-F1
#
_entry.id   AF-A0AAF0B8H3-F1
#
_cell.length_a   1.000
_cell.length_b   1.000
_cell.length_c   1.000
_cell.angle_alpha   90.00
_cell.angle_beta   90.00
_cell.angle_gamma   90.00
#
_symmetry.space_group_name_H-M   'P 1'
#
loop_
_entity.id
_entity.type
_entity.pdbx_description
1 polymer ?
#
loop_
_entity_poly.entity_id
_entity_poly.type
_entity_poly.pdbx_seq_one_letter_code
_entity_poly.pdbx_strand_id
1 'polypeptide(L)'
;MSSANINDHNPSNKKYQNEIVKSANLFKTDIDSEQDIRKGKLKKTFVNLIGYLIEKKDRYINITYVDSIEGHSYGFLNALL
;
A
#
# COMPACT_ATOMS: atom_id res chain seq x y z
N MET A 1 0.65 7.66 1.38
CA MET A 1 0.62 6.46 2.23
C MET A 1 1.56 5.41 1.66
N SER A 2 2.12 4.55 2.50
CA SER A 2 3.10 3.53 2.14
C SER A 2 2.97 2.37 3.13
N SER A 3 3.23 1.14 2.70
CA SER A 3 3.18 -0.04 3.56
C SER A 3 4.41 -0.11 4.47
N ALA A 4 4.16 -0.32 5.76
CA ALA A 4 5.18 -0.50 6.78
C ALA A 4 5.48 -1.99 7.06
N ASN A 5 6.46 -2.25 7.93
CA ASN A 5 6.81 -3.61 8.34
C ASN A 5 5.87 -4.10 9.45
N ILE A 6 4.71 -4.62 9.05
CA ILE A 6 3.65 -5.05 9.96
C ILE A 6 3.69 -6.57 10.13
N ASN A 7 3.78 -7.03 11.39
CA ASN A 7 3.50 -8.41 11.75
C ASN A 7 1.99 -8.58 11.91
N ASP A 8 1.33 -9.13 10.88
CA ASP A 8 -0.10 -9.40 10.84
C ASP A 8 -0.44 -10.88 11.09
N HIS A 9 0.54 -11.67 11.56
CA HIS A 9 0.43 -13.11 11.81
C HIS A 9 -0.06 -13.90 10.58
N ASN A 10 0.10 -13.36 9.37
CA ASN A 10 -0.15 -14.10 8.15
C ASN A 10 0.89 -15.23 7.99
N PRO A 11 0.50 -16.44 7.57
CA PRO A 11 1.41 -17.59 7.49
C PRO A 11 2.41 -17.50 6.33
N SER A 12 2.27 -16.52 5.44
CA SER A 12 3.21 -16.32 4.34
C SER A 12 4.58 -15.88 4.86
N ASN A 13 5.62 -16.56 4.39
CA ASN A 13 7.02 -16.17 4.63
C ASN A 13 7.48 -15.02 3.72
N LYS A 14 6.61 -14.48 2.86
CA LYS A 14 6.97 -13.36 1.97
C LYS A 14 7.18 -12.10 2.80
N LYS A 15 8.43 -11.66 2.87
CA LYS A 15 8.80 -10.35 3.40
C LYS A 15 8.58 -9.32 2.31
N TYR A 16 7.83 -8.27 2.64
CA TYR A 16 7.65 -7.14 1.76
C TYR A 16 8.48 -5.97 2.31
N GLN A 17 9.32 -5.40 1.46
CA GLN A 17 10.14 -4.24 1.79
C GLN A 17 9.80 -3.11 0.84
N ASN A 18 9.61 -1.92 1.40
CA ASN A 18 9.35 -0.75 0.60
C ASN A 18 10.64 -0.26 -0.06
N GLU A 19 10.69 -0.31 -1.38
CA GLU A 19 11.87 0.10 -2.16
C GLU A 19 11.97 1.62 -2.34
N ILE A 20 10.84 2.33 -2.28
CA ILE A 20 10.75 3.77 -2.52
C ILE A 20 10.90 4.54 -1.19
N VAL A 21 10.02 4.29 -0.24
CA VAL A 21 9.99 4.95 1.06
C VAL A 21 10.73 4.08 2.08
N LYS A 22 12.07 4.10 2.02
CA LYS A 22 12.92 3.23 2.86
C LYS A 22 12.69 3.41 4.36
N SER A 23 12.31 4.61 4.79
CA SER A 23 11.97 4.89 6.20
C SER A 23 10.74 4.13 6.70
N ALA A 24 9.81 3.74 5.81
CA ALA A 24 8.64 2.95 6.19
C ALA A 24 9.03 1.55 6.70
N ASN A 25 10.17 1.00 6.26
CA ASN A 25 10.68 -0.29 6.72
C ASN A 25 11.17 -0.26 8.18
N LEU A 26 11.43 0.93 8.73
CA LEU A 26 11.84 1.12 10.12
C LEU A 26 10.64 1.02 11.09
N PHE A 27 9.45 1.35 10.62
CA PHE A 27 8.23 1.23 11.42
C PHE A 27 7.83 -0.23 11.52
N LYS A 28 7.96 -0.77 12.73
CA LYS A 28 7.60 -2.14 13.07
C LYS A 28 6.47 -2.12 14.08
N THR A 29 5.41 -2.85 13.78
CA THR A 29 4.30 -3.03 14.71
C THR A 29 3.74 -4.44 14.58
N ASP A 30 3.23 -4.95 15.69
CA ASP A 30 2.45 -6.17 15.75
C ASP A 30 0.97 -5.76 15.84
N ILE A 31 0.10 -6.47 15.12
CA ILE A 31 -1.34 -6.19 15.12
C ILE A 31 -2.17 -7.44 15.38
N ASP A 32 -3.27 -7.26 16.10
CA ASP A 32 -4.30 -8.29 16.24
C ASP A 32 -5.15 -8.32 14.96
N SER A 33 -4.73 -9.11 13.98
CA SER A 33 -5.36 -9.18 12.67
C SER A 33 -6.56 -10.14 12.62
N GLU A 34 -7.44 -9.90 11.65
CA GLU A 34 -8.62 -10.73 11.39
C GLU A 34 -8.26 -12.20 11.12
N GLN A 35 -9.17 -13.10 11.48
CA GLN A 35 -8.92 -14.55 11.40
C GLN A 35 -8.56 -15.00 9.97
N ASP A 36 -9.15 -14.38 8.95
CA ASP A 36 -8.89 -14.74 7.55
C ASP A 36 -7.50 -14.29 7.07
N ILE A 37 -6.93 -13.22 7.65
CA ILE A 37 -5.54 -12.81 7.42
C ILE A 37 -4.59 -13.84 8.05
N ARG A 38 -4.85 -14.20 9.30
CA ARG A 38 -4.08 -15.21 10.06
C ARG A 38 -4.14 -16.60 9.45
N LYS A 39 -5.25 -16.94 8.80
CA LYS A 39 -5.42 -18.19 8.05
C LYS A 39 -4.87 -18.14 6.62
N GLY A 40 -4.33 -16.99 6.19
CA GLY A 40 -3.77 -16.82 4.83
C GLY A 40 -4.82 -16.86 3.71
N LYS A 41 -6.10 -16.66 4.01
CA LYS A 41 -7.16 -16.67 2.99
C LYS A 41 -7.18 -15.41 2.14
N LEU A 42 -6.66 -14.30 2.67
CA LEU A 42 -6.56 -13.04 1.95
C LEU A 42 -5.19 -12.89 1.28
N LYS A 43 -5.20 -12.51 -0.01
CA LYS A 43 -3.98 -12.19 -0.74
C LYS A 43 -3.44 -10.84 -0.27
N LYS A 44 -2.20 -10.84 0.22
CA LYS A 44 -1.52 -9.64 0.69
C LYS A 44 -1.05 -8.78 -0.50
N THR A 45 -1.59 -7.57 -0.58
CA THR A 45 -1.14 -6.52 -1.51
C THR A 45 -0.20 -5.58 -0.78
N PHE A 46 0.92 -5.23 -1.40
CA PHE A 46 1.90 -4.35 -0.80
C PHE A 46 2.01 -3.06 -1.61
N VAL A 47 1.92 -1.94 -0.90
CA VAL A 47 1.93 -0.60 -1.49
C VAL A 47 3.26 0.07 -1.18
N ASN A 48 4.06 0.33 -2.20
CA ASN A 48 5.29 1.11 -2.06
C ASN A 48 4.97 2.59 -1.81
N LEU A 49 4.06 3.16 -2.60
CA LEU A 49 3.58 4.53 -2.44
C LEU A 49 2.18 4.63 -3.03
N ILE A 50 1.26 5.32 -2.35
CA ILE A 50 -0.03 5.70 -2.91
C ILE A 50 -0.45 7.05 -2.35
N GLY A 51 -1.02 7.91 -3.18
CA GLY A 51 -1.64 9.13 -2.71
C GLY A 51 -1.96 10.11 -3.82
N TYR A 52 -2.40 11.29 -3.39
CA TYR A 52 -2.70 12.40 -4.26
C TYR A 52 -1.77 13.56 -3.90
N LEU A 53 -1.19 14.17 -4.93
CA LEU A 53 -0.64 15.50 -4.84
C LEU A 53 -1.74 16.48 -5.26
N ILE A 54 -2.22 17.26 -4.30
CA ILE A 54 -3.27 18.27 -4.52
C ILE A 54 -2.60 19.64 -4.50
N GLU A 55 -2.63 20.32 -5.64
CA GLU A 55 -2.06 21.64 -5.80
C GLU A 55 -3.15 22.65 -6.15
N LYS A 56 -3.36 23.63 -5.28
CA LYS A 56 -4.20 24.78 -5.61
C LYS A 56 -3.48 25.65 -6.64
N LYS A 57 -4.12 25.92 -7.77
CA LYS A 57 -3.74 26.98 -8.72
C LYS A 57 -4.72 28.15 -8.58
N ASP A 58 -4.53 29.19 -9.39
CA ASP A 58 -5.34 30.41 -9.30
C ASP A 58 -6.82 30.14 -9.62
N ARG A 59 -7.09 29.44 -10.73
CA ARG A 59 -8.46 29.19 -11.23
C ARG A 59 -8.94 27.73 -11.10
N TYR A 60 -8.08 26.81 -10.68
CA TYR A 60 -8.38 25.39 -10.61
C TYR A 60 -7.51 24.68 -9.58
N ILE A 61 -7.81 23.41 -9.32
CA ILE A 61 -7.01 22.53 -8.48
C ILE A 61 -6.46 21.43 -9.38
N ASN A 62 -5.14 21.24 -9.33
CA ASN A 62 -4.51 20.07 -9.93
C ASN A 62 -4.52 18.94 -8.90
N ILE A 63 -4.97 17.77 -9.33
CA ILE A 63 -4.95 16.55 -8.53
C ILE A 63 -4.17 15.52 -9.34
N THR A 64 -2.98 15.18 -8.85
CA THR A 64 -2.15 14.14 -9.45
C THR A 64 -2.21 12.92 -8.56
N TYR A 65 -2.74 11.81 -9.09
CA TYR A 65 -2.69 10.52 -8.42
C TYR A 65 -1.34 9.84 -8.71
N VAL A 66 -0.74 9.27 -7.68
CA VAL A 66 0.50 8.50 -7.78
C VAL A 66 0.33 7.21 -7.00
N ASP A 67 0.62 6.09 -7.66
CA ASP A 67 0.73 4.80 -7.00
C ASP A 67 1.94 3.98 -7.49
N SER A 68 2.38 3.10 -6.60
CA SER A 68 3.36 2.06 -6.84
C SER A 68 2.99 0.90 -5.92
N ILE A 69 2.50 -0.18 -6.52
CA ILE A 69 1.95 -1.34 -5.81
C ILE A 69 2.63 -2.58 -6.37
N GLU A 70 3.11 -3.45 -5.49
CA GLU A 70 3.74 -4.71 -5.89
C GLU A 70 2.67 -5.79 -6.11
N GLY A 71 2.57 -6.28 -7.36
CA GLY A 71 1.67 -7.36 -7.77
C GLY A 71 0.56 -6.89 -8.71
N HIS A 72 0.59 -7.38 -9.96
CA HIS A 72 -0.39 -7.23 -11.04
C HIS A 72 -1.56 -6.25 -10.79
N SER A 73 -1.27 -4.97 -11.01
CA SER A 73 -2.23 -3.87 -11.03
C SER A 73 -3.01 -3.87 -12.36
N TYR A 74 -4.07 -4.68 -12.46
CA TYR A 74 -5.11 -4.51 -13.50
C TYR A 74 -6.45 -3.99 -12.93
N GLY A 75 -6.43 -3.36 -11.74
CA GLY A 75 -7.66 -2.95 -11.04
C GLY A 75 -7.98 -1.46 -11.10
N PHE A 76 -6.98 -0.56 -11.06
CA PHE A 76 -7.27 0.86 -10.81
C PHE A 76 -7.53 1.70 -12.06
N LEU A 77 -7.04 1.30 -13.24
CA LEU A 77 -7.31 2.02 -14.48
C LEU A 77 -8.78 1.89 -14.93
N ASN A 78 -9.48 0.81 -14.54
CA ASN A 78 -10.86 0.53 -14.93
C ASN A 78 -11.92 1.18 -14.03
N ALA A 79 -11.54 1.84 -12.94
CA ALA A 79 -12.47 2.53 -12.04
C ALA A 79 -12.60 4.04 -12.36
N LEU A 80 -11.81 4.54 -13.31
CA LEU A 80 -11.75 5.95 -13.72
C LEU A 80 -12.20 6.17 -15.18
N LEU A 81 -12.61 5.11 -15.88
CA LEU A 81 -13.25 5.10 -17.21
C LEU A 81 -14.62 4.42 -17.09
#